data_AF-A0A820J2N2-F1
#
_entry.id   AF-A0A820J2N2-F1
#
_cell.length_a   1.000
_cell.length_b   1.000
_cell.length_c   1.000
_cell.angle_alpha   90.00
_cell.angle_beta   90.00
_cell.angle_gamma   90.00
#
_symmetry.space_group_name_H-M   'P 1'
#
loop_
_entity.id
_entity.type
_entity.pdbx_description
1 polymer ?
#
loop_
_entity_poly.entity_id
_entity_poly.type
_entity_poly.pdbx_seq_one_letter_code
_entity_poly.pdbx_strand_id
1 'polypeptide(L)'
;LQVTSQELQRAVAEKINQFHDKLRSSESTRSGQITLEFYQKKKSRWMFKPEEIPWEIWTIKIEQMQLSSENERQFMREKLSDTLTERIFQITEIINKPDYVPKPPHLSELDLVFDTSYTDIQPYLFKIKTMFHLNSNFNRLITISNQIVSTKRNVRIPFWEFLKTSFQARSNPEASVH
;
A
#
# COMPACT_ATOMS: atom_id res chain seq x y z
N LEU A 1 -1.57 -1.98 -14.80
CA LEU A 1 -2.28 -3.17 -14.30
C LEU A 1 -3.01 -2.77 -13.03
N GLN A 2 -4.32 -3.00 -12.95
CA GLN A 2 -5.10 -2.77 -11.73
C GLN A 2 -5.62 -4.10 -11.22
N VAL A 3 -5.69 -4.26 -9.89
CA VAL A 3 -6.35 -5.41 -9.26
C VAL A 3 -7.82 -5.39 -9.65
N THR A 4 -8.40 -6.53 -10.04
CA THR A 4 -9.78 -6.63 -10.54
C THR A 4 -10.85 -6.55 -9.44
N SER A 5 -10.45 -6.52 -8.17
CA SER A 5 -11.38 -6.48 -7.04
C SER A 5 -12.06 -5.13 -6.91
N GLN A 6 -13.37 -5.12 -7.16
CA GLN A 6 -14.18 -3.90 -7.06
C GLN A 6 -14.25 -3.38 -5.62
N GLU A 7 -14.28 -4.29 -4.65
CA GLU A 7 -14.35 -3.93 -3.23
C GLU A 7 -13.08 -3.19 -2.80
N LEU A 8 -11.90 -3.73 -3.14
CA LEU A 8 -10.63 -3.08 -2.86
C LEU A 8 -10.49 -1.75 -3.62
N GLN A 9 -10.88 -1.72 -4.90
CA GLN A 9 -10.86 -0.49 -5.70
C GLN A 9 -11.71 0.61 -5.05
N ARG A 10 -12.92 0.28 -4.57
CA ARG A 10 -13.80 1.24 -3.89
C ARG A 10 -13.18 1.73 -2.58
N ALA A 11 -12.66 0.84 -1.74
CA ALA A 11 -12.04 1.19 -0.47
C ALA A 11 -10.84 2.14 -0.66
N VAL A 12 -9.99 1.87 -1.66
CA VAL A 12 -8.84 2.72 -2.02
C VAL A 12 -9.31 4.06 -2.59
N ALA A 13 -10.27 4.04 -3.53
CA ALA A 13 -10.79 5.26 -4.15
C ALA A 13 -11.45 6.19 -3.12
N GLU A 14 -12.19 5.65 -2.15
CA GLU A 14 -12.80 6.44 -1.09
C GLU A 14 -11.74 7.20 -0.28
N LYS A 15 -10.64 6.55 0.09
CA LYS A 15 -9.53 7.19 0.81
C LYS A 15 -8.82 8.25 -0.03
N ILE A 16 -8.61 7.98 -1.32
CA ILE A 16 -7.98 8.93 -2.25
C ILE A 16 -8.87 10.15 -2.45
N ASN A 17 -10.18 9.97 -2.63
CA ASN A 17 -11.12 11.08 -2.81
C ASN A 17 -11.20 11.95 -1.55
N GLN A 18 -11.27 11.32 -0.37
CA GLN A 18 -11.21 12.05 0.91
C GLN A 18 -9.92 12.86 1.06
N PHE A 19 -8.78 12.32 0.62
CA PHE A 19 -7.52 13.04 0.61
C PHE A 19 -7.54 14.22 -0.36
N HIS A 20 -7.98 13.99 -1.60
CA HIS A 20 -8.07 14.98 -2.65
C HIS A 20 -8.94 16.16 -2.23
N ASP A 21 -10.13 15.89 -1.69
CA ASP A 21 -11.09 16.94 -1.32
C ASP A 21 -10.54 17.81 -0.19
N LYS A 22 -9.92 17.20 0.83
CA LYS A 22 -9.28 17.93 1.93
C LYS A 22 -8.06 18.74 1.48
N LEU A 23 -7.26 18.21 0.55
CA LEU A 23 -6.11 18.94 0.01
C LEU A 23 -6.59 20.21 -0.73
N ARG A 24 -7.70 20.11 -1.48
CA ARG A 24 -8.24 21.25 -2.23
C ARG A 24 -9.05 22.23 -1.41
N SER A 25 -9.73 21.79 -0.36
CA SER A 25 -10.62 22.64 0.43
C SER A 25 -9.89 23.57 1.40
N SER A 26 -8.60 23.33 1.65
CA SER A 26 -7.83 24.07 2.64
C SER A 26 -6.87 25.06 1.97
N GLU A 27 -7.14 26.36 2.10
CA GLU A 27 -6.32 27.42 1.51
C GLU A 27 -4.86 27.43 2.04
N SER A 28 -4.67 26.91 3.26
CA SER A 28 -3.37 26.83 3.95
C SER A 28 -2.63 25.51 3.72
N THR A 29 -3.31 24.49 3.19
CA THR A 29 -2.69 23.20 2.88
C THR A 29 -2.18 23.21 1.44
N ARG A 30 -0.86 23.17 1.30
CA ARG A 30 -0.18 23.17 -0.01
C ARG A 30 0.43 21.83 -0.35
N SER A 31 0.53 20.92 0.60
CA SER A 31 0.96 19.56 0.33
C SER A 31 0.29 18.56 1.28
N GLY A 32 0.33 17.31 0.87
CA GLY A 32 -0.13 16.20 1.67
C GLY A 32 0.68 14.94 1.40
N GLN A 33 0.49 13.97 2.27
CA GLN A 33 1.15 12.68 2.22
C GLN A 33 0.10 11.59 2.36
N ILE A 34 0.20 10.58 1.49
CA ILE A 34 -0.53 9.32 1.59
C ILE A 34 0.48 8.24 1.96
N THR A 35 0.20 7.48 3.01
CA THR A 35 1.02 6.36 3.45
C THR A 35 0.20 5.07 3.39
N LEU A 36 0.69 4.10 2.63
CA LEU A 36 0.20 2.72 2.63
C LEU A 36 1.14 1.89 3.50
N GLU A 37 0.61 1.30 4.56
CA GLU A 37 1.34 0.45 5.50
C GLU A 37 0.80 -0.97 5.43
N PHE A 38 1.66 -1.93 5.11
CA PHE A 38 1.38 -3.35 5.28
C PHE A 38 1.90 -3.80 6.65
N TYR A 39 1.07 -4.56 7.37
CA TYR A 39 1.37 -4.96 8.73
C TYR A 39 0.96 -6.41 9.02
N GLN A 40 1.42 -6.93 10.15
CA GLN A 40 0.94 -8.19 10.73
C GLN A 40 0.42 -7.92 12.14
N LYS A 41 -0.58 -8.67 12.58
CA LYS A 41 -1.09 -8.62 13.95
C LYS A 41 -0.34 -9.65 14.78
N LYS A 42 0.26 -9.23 15.89
CA LYS A 42 0.82 -10.16 16.86
C LYS A 42 -0.30 -10.69 17.74
N LYS A 43 -0.37 -12.03 17.91
CA LYS A 43 -1.31 -12.67 18.84
C LYS A 43 -1.16 -12.06 20.23
N SER A 44 -2.22 -11.41 20.70
CA SER A 44 -2.27 -10.89 22.05
C SER A 44 -2.41 -12.04 23.04
N ARG A 45 -1.65 -11.99 24.14
CA ARG A 45 -1.72 -12.99 25.21
C ARG A 45 -2.75 -12.62 26.30
N TRP A 46 -3.41 -11.46 26.20
CA TRP A 46 -4.32 -10.92 27.24
C TRP A 46 -5.37 -9.95 26.64
N MET A 47 -6.26 -9.34 27.45
CA MET A 47 -7.35 -8.43 27.03
C MET A 47 -6.95 -7.13 26.28
N PHE A 48 -5.71 -7.04 25.78
CA PHE A 48 -5.23 -5.91 24.98
C PHE A 48 -5.50 -6.14 23.50
N LYS A 49 -5.75 -5.03 22.78
CA LYS A 49 -5.84 -5.04 21.31
C LYS A 49 -4.56 -5.67 20.72
N PRO A 50 -4.68 -6.54 19.71
CA PRO A 50 -3.52 -7.08 19.00
C PRO A 50 -2.61 -5.96 18.51
N GLU A 51 -1.31 -6.11 18.72
CA GLU A 51 -0.29 -5.17 18.25
C GLU A 51 -0.16 -5.28 16.73
N GLU A 52 -0.26 -4.16 16.02
CA GLU A 52 -0.04 -4.08 14.57
C GLU A 52 1.42 -3.71 14.28
N ILE A 53 2.15 -4.65 13.68
CA ILE A 53 3.57 -4.50 13.40
C ILE A 53 3.75 -4.27 11.89
N PRO A 54 4.12 -3.05 11.45
CA PRO A 54 4.40 -2.79 10.05
C PRO A 54 5.61 -3.60 9.60
N TRP A 55 5.55 -4.13 8.38
CA TRP A 55 6.69 -4.75 7.71
C TRP A 55 7.09 -4.02 6.42
N GLU A 56 6.16 -3.28 5.81
CA GLU A 56 6.45 -2.45 4.65
C GLU A 56 5.60 -1.18 4.66
N ILE A 57 6.23 -0.04 4.35
CA ILE A 57 5.60 1.27 4.33
C ILE A 57 5.94 1.97 3.02
N TRP A 58 4.90 2.31 2.26
CA TRP A 58 4.97 3.14 1.07
C TRP A 58 4.44 4.53 1.39
N THR A 59 5.19 5.57 1.04
CA THR A 59 4.80 6.95 1.30
C THR A 59 4.88 7.75 0.00
N ILE A 60 3.76 8.39 -0.35
CA ILE A 60 3.62 9.28 -1.49
C ILE A 60 3.38 10.69 -0.95
N LYS A 61 4.27 11.62 -1.26
CA LYS A 61 4.12 13.05 -0.96
C LYS A 61 3.70 13.78 -2.22
N ILE A 62 2.69 14.64 -2.09
CA ILE A 62 2.03 15.36 -3.18
C ILE A 62 1.98 16.83 -2.82
N GLU A 63 2.34 17.68 -3.78
CA GLU A 63 2.24 19.13 -3.65
C GLU A 63 1.18 19.71 -4.59
N GLN A 64 0.36 20.62 -4.07
CA GLN A 64 -0.62 21.35 -4.84
C GLN A 64 0.02 22.58 -5.49
N MET A 65 0.06 22.59 -6.81
CA MET A 65 0.50 23.73 -7.59
C MET A 65 -0.67 24.64 -8.00
N GLN A 66 -0.40 25.94 -8.08
CA GLN A 66 -1.25 26.88 -8.80
C GLN A 66 -0.58 27.22 -10.13
N LEU A 67 -1.28 26.96 -11.24
CA LEU A 67 -0.80 27.23 -12.58
C LEU A 67 -1.59 28.41 -13.16
N SER A 68 -0.88 29.37 -13.72
CA SER A 68 -1.38 30.69 -14.08
C SER A 68 -1.80 30.82 -15.55
N SER A 69 -1.33 29.91 -16.42
CA SER A 69 -1.63 29.93 -17.86
C SER A 69 -1.89 28.53 -18.44
N GLU A 70 -2.55 28.46 -19.60
CA GLU A 70 -2.78 27.16 -20.27
C GLU A 70 -1.49 26.56 -20.82
N ASN A 71 -0.55 27.40 -21.28
CA ASN A 71 0.77 26.94 -21.71
C ASN A 71 1.54 26.28 -20.55
N GLU A 72 1.48 26.88 -19.36
CA GLU A 72 2.07 26.30 -18.15
C GLU A 72 1.37 25.00 -17.75
N ARG A 73 0.04 24.91 -17.87
CA ARG A 73 -0.71 23.67 -17.63
C ARG A 73 -0.34 22.55 -18.58
N GLN A 74 -0.16 22.85 -19.86
CA GLN A 74 0.24 21.86 -20.85
C GLN A 74 1.66 21.34 -20.58
N PHE A 75 2.61 22.25 -20.37
CA PHE A 75 3.99 21.90 -20.01
C PHE A 75 4.05 21.05 -18.74
N MET A 76 3.31 21.45 -17.70
CA MET A 76 3.28 20.72 -16.44
C MET A 76 2.60 19.35 -16.55
N ARG A 77 1.61 19.19 -17.44
CA ARG A 77 0.98 17.89 -17.74
C ARG A 77 2.00 16.90 -18.31
N GLU A 78 2.79 17.36 -19.29
CA GLU A 78 3.84 16.54 -19.91
C GLU A 78 4.90 16.14 -18.87
N LYS A 79 5.42 17.11 -18.12
CA LYS A 79 6.39 16.86 -17.04
C LYS A 79 5.87 15.91 -15.96
N LEU A 80 4.59 16.03 -15.60
CA LEU A 80 3.96 15.15 -14.61
C LEU A 80 3.81 13.72 -15.14
N SER A 81 3.47 13.56 -16.43
CA SER A 81 3.40 12.24 -17.09
C SER A 81 4.75 11.52 -17.04
N ASP A 82 5.85 12.23 -17.37
CA ASP A 82 7.19 11.67 -17.30
C ASP A 82 7.57 11.30 -15.87
N THR A 83 7.28 12.18 -14.90
CA THR A 83 7.53 11.93 -13.48
C THR A 83 6.77 10.71 -12.98
N LEU A 84 5.48 10.58 -13.30
CA LEU A 84 4.65 9.45 -12.89
C LEU A 84 5.18 8.13 -13.50
N THR A 85 5.58 8.17 -14.76
CA THR A 85 6.17 7.03 -15.46
C THR A 85 7.45 6.57 -14.76
N GLU A 86 8.38 7.49 -14.49
CA GLU A 86 9.61 7.22 -13.73
C GLU A 86 9.31 6.60 -12.36
N ARG A 87 8.32 7.15 -11.64
CA ARG A 87 7.93 6.66 -10.31
C ARG A 87 7.30 5.26 -10.35
N ILE A 88 6.50 4.96 -11.37
CA ILE A 88 5.94 3.61 -11.57
C ILE A 88 7.08 2.61 -11.82
N PHE A 89 8.04 2.95 -12.67
CA PHE A 89 9.22 2.09 -12.90
C PHE A 89 10.00 1.84 -11.61
N GLN A 90 10.25 2.88 -10.82
CA GLN A 90 10.91 2.74 -9.51
C GLN A 90 10.15 1.80 -8.56
N ILE A 91 8.81 1.92 -8.51
CA ILE A 91 7.99 1.00 -7.72
C ILE A 91 8.18 -0.44 -8.22
N THR A 92 8.13 -0.67 -9.54
CA THR A 92 8.30 -2.02 -10.10
C THR A 92 9.68 -2.60 -9.82
N GLU A 93 10.74 -1.78 -9.88
CA GLU A 93 12.09 -2.19 -9.54
C GLU A 93 12.22 -2.56 -8.06
N ILE A 94 11.61 -1.80 -7.16
CA ILE A 94 11.63 -2.07 -5.72
C ILE A 94 10.84 -3.36 -5.41
N ILE A 95 9.63 -3.51 -5.95
CA ILE A 95 8.79 -4.71 -5.72
C ILE A 95 9.47 -5.98 -6.27
N ASN A 96 10.23 -5.86 -7.36
CA ASN A 96 10.95 -6.99 -7.94
C ASN A 96 12.21 -7.39 -7.16
N LYS A 97 12.64 -6.61 -6.15
CA LYS A 97 13.75 -7.03 -5.28
C LYS A 97 13.30 -8.16 -4.37
N PRO A 98 14.15 -9.18 -4.14
CA PRO A 98 13.86 -10.28 -3.22
C PRO A 98 14.01 -9.82 -1.76
N ASP A 99 13.11 -8.94 -1.34
CA ASP A 99 13.04 -8.35 -0.02
C ASP A 99 12.14 -9.17 0.93
N TYR A 100 11.98 -8.72 2.18
CA TYR A 100 11.21 -9.41 3.20
C TYR A 100 9.71 -9.44 2.88
N VAL A 101 9.12 -10.63 2.94
CA VAL A 101 7.67 -10.84 3.03
C VAL A 101 7.34 -11.64 4.30
N PRO A 102 6.15 -11.44 4.90
CA PRO A 102 5.70 -12.29 6.01
C PRO A 102 5.75 -13.77 5.61
N LYS A 103 6.10 -14.63 6.58
CA LYS A 103 6.02 -16.08 6.34
C LYS A 103 4.55 -16.47 6.16
N PRO A 104 4.25 -17.46 5.30
CA PRO A 104 2.91 -18.02 5.20
C PRO A 104 2.40 -18.43 6.59
N PRO A 105 1.28 -17.87 7.05
CA PRO A 105 0.70 -18.22 8.34
C PRO A 105 0.06 -19.61 8.28
N HIS A 106 -0.16 -20.23 9.45
CA HIS A 106 -1.09 -21.35 9.55
C HIS A 106 -2.52 -20.89 9.27
N LEU A 107 -3.42 -21.80 8.87
CA LEU A 107 -4.82 -21.47 8.57
C LEU A 107 -5.53 -20.78 9.75
N SER A 108 -5.22 -21.18 10.98
CA SER A 108 -5.74 -20.58 12.22
C SER A 108 -5.18 -19.18 12.53
N GLU A 109 -4.22 -18.70 11.73
CA GLU A 109 -3.50 -17.44 11.89
C GLU A 109 -3.65 -16.54 10.66
N LEU A 110 -4.51 -16.93 9.71
CA LEU A 110 -4.65 -16.24 8.42
C LEU A 110 -5.02 -14.76 8.60
N ASP A 111 -5.96 -14.47 9.51
CA ASP A 111 -6.43 -13.11 9.85
C ASP A 111 -5.38 -12.22 10.53
N LEU A 112 -4.22 -12.78 10.86
CA LEU A 112 -3.09 -12.04 11.43
C LEU A 112 -2.16 -11.46 10.38
N VAL A 113 -2.25 -11.96 9.13
CA VAL A 113 -1.37 -11.56 8.03
C VAL A 113 -2.18 -11.05 6.85
N PHE A 114 -3.36 -11.62 6.62
CA PHE A 114 -4.24 -11.27 5.51
C PHE A 114 -5.55 -10.67 5.98
N ASP A 115 -6.13 -9.83 5.12
CA ASP A 115 -7.51 -9.39 5.25
C ASP A 115 -8.44 -10.42 4.58
N THR A 116 -9.24 -11.09 5.39
CA THR A 116 -10.19 -12.13 4.97
C THR A 116 -11.60 -11.59 4.73
N SER A 117 -11.81 -10.26 4.86
CA SER A 117 -13.12 -9.65 4.62
C SER A 117 -13.46 -9.52 3.13
N TYR A 118 -12.45 -9.46 2.26
CA TYR A 118 -12.63 -9.39 0.81
C TYR A 118 -13.07 -10.74 0.24
N THR A 119 -14.12 -10.73 -0.57
CA THR A 119 -14.74 -11.96 -1.08
C THR A 119 -14.02 -12.59 -2.28
N ASP A 120 -13.26 -11.79 -3.02
CA ASP A 120 -12.67 -12.17 -4.33
C ASP A 120 -11.14 -12.18 -4.35
N ILE A 121 -10.50 -11.57 -3.35
CA ILE A 121 -9.05 -11.52 -3.18
C ILE A 121 -8.71 -11.66 -1.68
N GLN A 122 -7.43 -11.85 -1.38
CA GLN A 122 -6.94 -11.92 0.00
C GLN A 122 -5.68 -11.05 0.13
N PRO A 123 -5.82 -9.72 0.26
CA PRO A 123 -4.66 -8.85 0.39
C PRO A 123 -3.99 -9.05 1.75
N TYR A 124 -2.70 -8.71 1.85
CA TYR A 124 -2.08 -8.53 3.17
C TYR A 124 -2.84 -7.47 3.96
N LEU A 125 -2.85 -7.59 5.29
CA LEU A 125 -3.38 -6.53 6.14
C LEU A 125 -2.68 -5.20 5.81
N PHE A 126 -3.48 -4.19 5.49
CA PHE A 126 -2.98 -2.88 5.10
C PHE A 126 -3.81 -1.76 5.73
N LYS A 127 -3.22 -0.57 5.81
CA LYS A 127 -3.94 0.66 6.15
C LYS A 127 -3.42 1.83 5.35
N ILE A 128 -4.33 2.71 4.96
CA ILE A 128 -4.04 3.96 4.26
C ILE A 128 -4.19 5.10 5.25
N LYS A 129 -3.11 5.85 5.45
CA LYS A 129 -3.05 7.03 6.32
C LYS A 129 -2.81 8.27 5.47
N THR A 130 -3.45 9.37 5.84
CA THR A 130 -3.29 10.67 5.16
C THR A 130 -2.77 11.71 6.15
N MET A 131 -1.79 12.50 5.75
CA MET A 131 -1.27 13.64 6.50
C MET A 131 -1.28 14.88 5.61
N PHE A 132 -1.51 16.05 6.19
CA PHE A 132 -1.52 17.34 5.48
C PHE A 132 -0.47 18.25 6.11
N HIS A 133 0.24 18.99 5.28
CA HIS A 133 1.28 19.91 5.74
C HIS A 133 0.91 21.35 5.40
N LEU A 134 1.03 22.22 6.40
CA LEU A 134 0.97 23.67 6.21
C LEU A 134 2.31 24.11 5.61
N ASN A 135 2.28 25.00 4.62
CA ASN A 135 3.46 25.65 4.00
C ASN A 135 4.66 24.72 3.76
N SER A 136 4.71 24.10 2.60
CA SER A 136 5.71 23.09 2.27
C SER A 136 6.65 23.63 1.19
N ASN A 137 7.95 23.62 1.47
CA ASN A 137 8.99 23.88 0.47
C ASN A 137 9.43 22.56 -0.17
N PHE A 138 8.49 21.80 -0.75
CA PHE A 138 8.87 20.68 -1.58
C PHE A 138 9.28 21.25 -2.94
N ASN A 139 10.51 20.98 -3.39
CA ASN A 139 10.91 21.32 -4.76
C ASN A 139 10.55 20.19 -5.75
N ARG A 140 9.59 19.32 -5.40
CA ARG A 140 9.23 18.11 -6.15
C ARG A 140 7.73 17.82 -6.07
N LEU A 141 7.10 17.73 -7.24
CA LEU A 141 5.66 17.49 -7.44
C LEU A 141 5.14 16.25 -6.71
N ILE A 142 5.86 15.14 -6.91
CA ILE A 142 5.55 13.84 -6.34
C ILE A 142 6.85 13.19 -5.90
N THR A 143 6.88 12.75 -4.65
CA THR A 143 7.96 11.90 -4.13
C THR A 143 7.37 10.60 -3.63
N ILE A 144 7.96 9.48 -4.02
CA ILE A 144 7.62 8.15 -3.51
C ILE A 144 8.81 7.61 -2.75
N SER A 145 8.57 7.11 -1.55
CA SER A 145 9.58 6.42 -0.73
C SER A 145 9.02 5.09 -0.24
N ASN A 146 9.86 4.06 -0.26
CA ASN A 146 9.60 2.76 0.35
C ASN A 146 10.48 2.59 1.58
N GLN A 147 9.92 2.01 2.64
CA GLN A 147 10.64 1.63 3.86
C GLN A 147 10.23 0.22 4.27
N ILE A 148 11.20 -0.70 4.31
CA ILE A 148 11.00 -2.04 4.89
C ILE A 148 11.32 -1.98 6.38
N VAL A 149 10.35 -2.34 7.21
CA VAL A 149 10.47 -2.31 8.67
C VAL A 149 10.81 -3.72 9.16
N SER A 150 12.10 -4.04 9.23
CA SER A 150 12.56 -5.36 9.65
C SER A 150 12.56 -5.50 11.17
N THR A 151 11.57 -6.19 11.74
CA THR A 151 11.63 -6.65 13.14
C THR A 151 12.42 -7.97 13.22
N LYS A 152 13.75 -7.89 13.17
CA LYS A 152 14.73 -8.96 13.47
C LYS A 152 14.50 -10.35 12.80
N ARG A 153 15.36 -10.62 11.79
CA ARG A 153 15.84 -11.93 11.26
C ARG A 153 14.85 -12.89 10.55
N ASN A 154 15.13 -13.09 9.25
CA ASN A 154 15.03 -14.32 8.43
C ASN A 154 13.72 -15.13 8.41
N VAL A 155 13.13 -15.30 7.23
CA VAL A 155 13.33 -16.47 6.33
C VAL A 155 12.89 -16.06 4.92
N ARG A 156 13.70 -16.41 3.92
CA ARG A 156 13.42 -16.27 2.49
C ARG A 156 12.38 -17.31 2.06
N ILE A 157 11.32 -16.87 1.40
CA ILE A 157 10.53 -17.74 0.53
C ILE A 157 10.43 -17.02 -0.82
N PRO A 158 10.93 -17.63 -1.92
CA PRO A 158 10.73 -17.07 -3.25
C PRO A 158 9.24 -16.90 -3.55
N PHE A 159 8.85 -15.80 -4.21
CA PHE A 159 7.46 -15.50 -4.58
C PHE A 159 6.72 -16.67 -5.25
N TRP A 160 7.43 -17.52 -6.00
CA TRP A 160 6.89 -18.72 -6.63
C TRP A 160 6.49 -19.84 -5.66
N GLU A 161 7.13 -19.93 -4.49
CA GLU A 161 6.71 -20.86 -3.42
C GLU A 161 5.44 -20.37 -2.71
N PHE A 162 5.24 -19.05 -2.57
CA PHE A 162 3.97 -18.47 -2.10
C PHE A 162 2.79 -18.84 -3.03
N LEU A 163 2.98 -18.73 -4.35
CA LEU A 163 1.93 -19.10 -5.30
C LEU A 163 1.55 -20.59 -5.20
N LYS A 164 2.50 -21.49 -4.91
CA LYS A 164 2.17 -22.91 -4.71
C LYS A 164 1.27 -23.13 -3.49
N THR A 165 1.57 -22.47 -2.36
CA THR A 165 0.78 -22.63 -1.12
C THR A 165 -0.63 -22.07 -1.27
N SER A 166 -0.78 -20.91 -1.92
CA SER A 166 -2.07 -20.23 -2.12
C SER A 166 -2.99 -20.98 -3.09
N PHE A 167 -2.43 -21.68 -4.08
CA PHE A 167 -3.21 -22.50 -5.01
C PHE A 167 -3.52 -23.91 -4.47
N GLN A 168 -2.65 -24.52 -3.65
CA GLN A 168 -2.94 -25.80 -3.00
C GLN A 168 -4.05 -25.71 -1.95
N ALA A 169 -4.21 -24.57 -1.27
CA ALA A 169 -5.33 -24.34 -0.35
C ALA A 169 -6.70 -24.33 -1.05
N ARG A 170 -6.74 -24.19 -2.38
CA ARG A 170 -7.98 -24.16 -3.17
C ARG A 170 -8.31 -25.48 -3.86
N SER A 171 -7.43 -26.49 -3.79
CA SER A 171 -7.59 -27.74 -4.54
C SER A 171 -7.81 -29.00 -3.69
N ASN A 172 -8.12 -28.90 -2.40
CA ASN A 172 -8.46 -30.09 -1.61
C ASN A 172 -9.80 -29.93 -0.85
N PRO A 173 -10.93 -30.35 -1.45
CA PRO A 173 -12.20 -30.49 -0.74
C PRO A 173 -12.32 -31.80 0.06
N GLU A 174 -11.33 -32.70 0.03
CA GLU A 174 -11.43 -34.03 0.63
C GLU A 174 -10.20 -34.38 1.47
N ALA A 175 -10.17 -33.91 2.72
CA ALA A 175 -9.39 -34.53 3.77
C ALA A 175 -10.16 -34.40 5.10
N SER A 176 -11.35 -35.01 5.14
CA SER A 176 -12.15 -35.20 6.35
C SER A 176 -13.05 -36.42 6.21
N VAL A 177 -12.48 -37.58 5.86
CA VAL A 177 -13.08 -38.88 6.22
C VAL A 177 -11.96 -39.91 6.42
N HIS A 178 -12.00 -40.57 7.58
CA HIS A 178 -11.12 -41.61 8.15
C HIS A 178 -9.92 -41.14 8.98
#